data_AF-D9R716-F1
#
_entry.id   AF-D9R716-F1
#
_cell.length_a   1.000
_cell.length_b   1.000
_cell.length_c   1.000
_cell.angle_alpha   90.00
_cell.angle_beta   90.00
_cell.angle_gamma   90.00
#
_symmetry.space_group_name_H-M   'P 1'
#
loop_
_entity.id
_entity.type
_entity.pdbx_description
1 polymer ?
#
loop_
_entity_poly.entity_id
_entity_poly.type
_entity_poly.pdbx_seq_one_letter_code
_entity_poly.pdbx_strand_id
1 'polypeptide(L)'
;MEQMNHECHMEGILIKGKVRYKDSCPVKGAVVLLEKLVPCSEEGAEEQGTAGTYLEHALTNGQGEFCFSISDRLSSYKIKIFDNRHR
;
A
#
# COMPACT_ATOMS: atom_id res chain seq x y z
N MET A 1 -30.77 -26.43 -11.64
CA MET A 1 -30.70 -25.19 -10.83
C MET A 1 -29.35 -24.58 -11.14
N GLU A 2 -29.31 -23.66 -12.10
CA GLU A 2 -28.07 -23.06 -12.59
C GLU A 2 -27.57 -22.07 -11.54
N GLN A 3 -26.39 -22.33 -10.98
CA GLN A 3 -25.74 -21.41 -10.06
C GLN A 3 -25.26 -20.20 -10.87
N MET A 4 -25.93 -19.07 -10.69
CA MET A 4 -25.48 -17.79 -11.22
C MET A 4 -24.16 -17.43 -10.56
N ASN A 5 -23.05 -17.63 -11.28
CA ASN A 5 -21.76 -17.05 -10.94
C ASN A 5 -21.91 -15.52 -10.98
N HIS A 6 -22.16 -14.90 -9.83
CA HIS A 6 -21.91 -13.48 -9.67
C HIS A 6 -20.39 -13.31 -9.67
N GLU A 7 -19.80 -13.21 -10.85
CA GLU A 7 -18.51 -12.58 -11.03
C GLU A 7 -18.66 -11.14 -10.53
N CYS A 8 -18.33 -10.94 -9.26
CA CYS A 8 -18.25 -9.62 -8.67
C CYS A 8 -17.06 -8.95 -9.36
N HIS A 9 -17.33 -8.22 -10.45
CA HIS A 9 -16.39 -7.33 -11.10
C HIS A 9 -15.99 -6.26 -10.08
N MET A 10 -15.01 -6.57 -9.25
CA MET A 10 -14.41 -5.64 -8.31
C MET A 10 -13.57 -4.67 -9.13
N GLU A 11 -14.15 -3.52 -9.48
CA GLU A 11 -13.45 -2.41 -10.11
C GLU A 11 -12.29 -1.99 -9.18
N GLY A 12 -11.06 -2.31 -9.58
CA GLY A 12 -9.87 -2.08 -8.76
C GLY A 12 -9.63 -0.57 -8.54
N ILE A 13 -9.32 -0.19 -7.30
CA ILE A 13 -8.80 1.14 -6.99
C ILE A 13 -7.29 1.15 -7.27
N LEU A 14 -6.83 2.23 -7.89
CA LEU A 14 -5.40 2.50 -8.04
C LEU A 14 -4.93 3.49 -6.98
N ILE A 15 -3.98 3.07 -6.16
CA ILE A 15 -3.20 3.96 -5.30
C ILE A 15 -1.94 4.37 -6.06
N LYS A 16 -1.84 5.64 -6.42
CA LYS A 16 -0.68 6.20 -7.13
C LYS A 16 -0.03 7.30 -6.31
N GLY A 17 1.29 7.42 -6.40
CA GLY A 17 2.02 8.48 -5.73
C GLY A 17 3.37 8.76 -6.38
N LYS A 18 4.00 9.84 -5.90
CA LYS A 18 5.29 10.30 -6.39
C LYS A 18 6.20 10.66 -5.21
N VAL A 19 7.40 10.09 -5.20
CA VAL A 19 8.42 10.30 -4.18
C VAL A 19 9.48 11.24 -4.72
N ARG A 20 9.72 12.32 -3.99
CA ARG A 20 10.71 13.35 -4.33
C ARG A 20 11.52 13.74 -3.11
N TYR A 21 12.79 14.09 -3.33
CA TYR A 21 13.60 14.76 -2.33
C TYR A 21 13.12 16.22 -2.15
N LYS A 22 13.65 16.91 -1.13
CA LYS A 22 13.30 18.32 -0.84
C LYS A 22 13.65 19.29 -1.98
N ASP A 23 14.64 18.95 -2.81
CA ASP A 23 15.03 19.70 -4.00
C ASP A 23 14.14 19.40 -5.23
N SER A 24 13.04 18.65 -5.04
CA SER A 24 12.11 18.20 -6.08
C SER A 24 12.65 17.15 -7.05
N CYS A 25 13.89 16.68 -6.87
CA CYS A 25 14.44 15.58 -7.68
C CYS A 25 13.67 14.28 -7.41
N PRO A 26 13.37 13.48 -8.46
CA PRO A 26 12.68 12.22 -8.29
C PRO A 26 13.55 11.20 -7.56
N VAL A 27 12.97 10.51 -6.58
CA VAL A 27 13.63 9.38 -5.93
C VAL A 27 13.40 8.14 -6.80
N LYS A 28 14.42 7.71 -7.55
CA LYS A 28 14.35 6.51 -8.40
C LYS A 28 14.81 5.25 -7.65
N GLY A 29 14.04 4.18 -7.75
CA GLY A 29 14.37 2.88 -7.14
C GLY A 29 14.16 2.82 -5.63
N ALA A 30 13.37 3.73 -5.05
CA ALA A 30 12.92 3.57 -3.67
C ALA A 30 11.97 2.38 -3.58
N VAL A 31 12.09 1.60 -2.51
CA VAL A 31 11.16 0.52 -2.19
C VAL A 31 9.95 1.13 -1.51
N VAL A 32 8.77 0.93 -2.09
CA VAL A 32 7.49 1.35 -1.54
C VAL A 32 6.73 0.10 -1.14
N LEU A 33 6.38 -0.04 0.15
CA LEU A 33 5.58 -1.14 0.67
C LEU A 33 4.15 -0.68 0.90
N LEU A 34 3.19 -1.53 0.54
CA LEU A 34 1.78 -1.39 0.88
C LEU A 34 1.42 -2.38 1.98
N GLU A 35 0.87 -1.86 3.08
CA GLU A 35 0.32 -2.65 4.18
C GLU A 35 -1.18 -2.36 4.33
N LYS A 36 -1.97 -3.40 4.61
CA LYS A 36 -3.35 -3.27 5.08
C LYS A 36 -3.36 -3.22 6.60
N LEU A 37 -4.02 -2.21 7.16
CA LEU A 37 -4.13 -2.04 8.60
C LEU A 37 -5.28 -2.92 9.13
N VAL A 38 -4.97 -3.76 10.12
CA VAL A 38 -5.93 -4.61 10.81
C VAL A 38 -6.00 -4.15 12.28
N PRO A 39 -7.21 -3.96 12.84
CA PRO A 39 -7.34 -3.68 14.26
C PRO A 39 -6.75 -4.83 15.08
N CYS A 40 -5.80 -4.56 15.98
CA CYS A 40 -5.40 -5.55 16.96
C CYS A 40 -6.44 -5.59 18.07
N SER A 41 -7.32 -6.59 18.05
CA SER A 41 -8.12 -6.94 19.21
C SER A 41 -7.30 -7.88 20.09
N GLU A 42 -6.31 -7.37 20.81
CA GLU A 42 -5.73 -8.11 21.93
C GLU A 42 -6.54 -7.79 23.18
N GLU A 43 -7.25 -8.79 23.71
CA GLU A 43 -7.96 -8.69 24.98
C GLU A 43 -6.94 -8.38 26.10
N GLY A 44 -6.88 -7.12 26.52
CA GLY A 44 -6.12 -6.69 27.71
C GLY A 44 -4.90 -5.80 27.48
N ALA A 45 -4.58 -5.39 26.24
CA ALA A 45 -3.55 -4.39 25.99
C ALA A 45 -4.14 -2.97 25.99
N GLU A 46 -3.62 -2.08 26.85
CA GLU A 46 -4.02 -0.66 26.93
C GLU A 46 -3.61 0.17 25.70
N GLU A 47 -2.88 -0.42 24.75
CA GLU A 47 -2.56 0.20 23.47
C GLU A 47 -3.38 -0.44 22.35
N GLN A 48 -4.43 0.25 21.89
CA GLN A 48 -5.13 -0.08 20.64
C GLN A 48 -4.19 0.14 19.45
N GLY A 49 -3.23 -0.76 19.26
CA GLY A 49 -2.34 -0.76 18.11
C GLY A 49 -3.06 -1.19 16.84
N THR A 50 -2.62 -0.66 15.69
CA THR A 50 -3.01 -1.20 14.38
C THR A 50 -1.82 -1.93 13.79
N ALA A 51 -1.92 -3.24 13.59
CA ALA A 51 -0.88 -4.01 12.92
C ALA A 51 -1.04 -3.91 11.40
N GLY A 52 0.06 -3.67 10.69
CA GLY A 52 0.10 -3.66 9.24
C GLY A 52 0.39 -5.06 8.70
N THR A 53 -0.52 -5.63 7.92
CA THR A 53 -0.27 -6.84 7.13
C THR A 53 0.31 -6.44 5.77
N TYR A 54 1.51 -6.92 5.45
CA TYR A 54 2.13 -6.69 4.14
C TYR A 54 1.25 -7.22 3.00
N LEU A 55 1.07 -6.43 1.96
CA LEU A 55 0.37 -6.82 0.74
C LEU A 55 1.31 -6.96 -0.45
N GLU A 56 1.98 -5.88 -0.82
CA GLU A 56 2.79 -5.79 -2.03
C GLU A 56 3.89 -4.73 -1.87
N HIS A 57 4.88 -4.76 -2.75
CA HIS A 57 5.85 -3.69 -2.91
C HIS A 57 6.02 -3.27 -4.36
N ALA A 58 6.43 -2.02 -4.57
CA ALA A 58 6.81 -1.47 -5.86
C ALA A 58 8.13 -0.71 -5.74
N LEU A 59 8.83 -0.57 -6.86
CA LEU A 59 9.97 0.34 -6.99
C LEU A 59 9.52 1.62 -7.68
N THR A 60 9.97 2.77 -7.18
CA THR A 60 9.71 4.03 -7.87
C THR A 60 10.45 4.09 -9.22
N ASN A 61 9.75 4.54 -10.27
CA ASN A 61 10.31 4.63 -11.61
C ASN A 61 11.32 5.80 -11.75
N GLY A 62 11.79 6.07 -12.97
CA GLY A 62 12.71 7.18 -13.24
C GLY A 62 12.16 8.58 -12.93
N GLN A 63 10.84 8.72 -12.84
CA GLN A 63 10.14 9.94 -12.42
C GLN A 63 9.82 9.94 -10.91
N GLY A 64 10.15 8.89 -10.16
CA GLY A 64 9.84 8.76 -8.75
C GLY A 64 8.42 8.28 -8.47
N GLU A 65 7.71 7.74 -9.47
CA GLU A 65 6.30 7.35 -9.36
C GLU A 65 6.16 5.88 -8.98
N PHE A 66 5.12 5.56 -8.21
CA PHE A 66 4.71 4.19 -7.86
C PHE A 66 3.20 4.03 -8.02
N CYS A 67 2.75 2.78 -8.13
CA CYS A 67 1.35 2.43 -8.31
C CYS A 67 1.05 1.06 -7.68
N PHE A 68 -0.08 0.96 -6.97
CA PHE A 68 -0.68 -0.29 -6.49
C PHE A 68 -2.11 -0.40 -6.96
N SER A 69 -2.57 -1.63 -7.20
CA SER A 69 -3.97 -1.93 -7.46
C SER A 69 -4.55 -2.69 -6.26
N ILE A 70 -5.63 -2.17 -5.68
CA ILE A 70 -6.36 -2.80 -4.58
C ILE A 70 -7.82 -3.01 -4.95
N SER A 71 -8.44 -4.07 -4.46
CA SER A 71 -9.87 -4.33 -4.65
C SER A 71 -10.73 -3.88 -3.48
N ASP A 72 -10.15 -3.79 -2.28
CA ASP A 72 -10.86 -3.45 -1.06
C ASP A 72 -10.82 -1.93 -0.81
N ARG A 73 -12.01 -1.32 -0.72
CA ARG A 73 -12.19 0.13 -0.54
C ARG A 73 -12.44 0.55 0.91
N LEU A 74 -12.73 -0.42 1.77
CA LEU A 74 -13.23 -0.17 3.12
C LEU A 74 -12.12 -0.23 4.16
N SER A 75 -11.01 -0.87 3.83
CA SER A 75 -9.87 -0.96 4.73
C SER A 75 -8.99 0.28 4.71
N SER A 76 -8.28 0.48 5.81
CA SER A 76 -7.20 1.45 5.90
C SER A 76 -5.89 0.84 5.42
N TYR A 77 -5.08 1.63 4.74
CA TYR A 77 -3.80 1.22 4.18
C TYR A 77 -2.67 2.13 4.68
N LYS A 78 -1.47 1.56 4.79
CA LYS A 78 -0.24 2.27 5.14
C LYS A 78 0.77 2.07 4.03
N ILE A 79 1.39 3.18 3.61
CA ILE A 79 2.48 3.20 2.65
C ILE A 79 3.77 3.47 3.42
N LYS A 80 4.78 2.61 3.27
CA LYS A 80 6.13 2.82 3.80
C LYS A 80 7.10 2.97 2.63
N ILE A 81 7.97 3.97 2.70
CA ILE A 81 8.92 4.27 1.63
C ILE A 81 10.34 4.18 2.19
N PHE A 82 11.19 3.41 1.52
CA PHE A 82 12.59 3.22 1.87
C PHE A 82 13.47 3.61 0.68
N ASP A 83 14.34 4.60 0.89
CA ASP A 83 15.38 4.96 -0.07
C ASP A 83 16.71 4.40 0.44
N ASN A 84 17.18 3.30 -0.16
CA ASN A 84 18.37 2.56 0.27
C ASN A 84 19.65 3.05 -0.40
N ARG A 85 19.65 4.25 -0.96
CA ARG A 85 20.87 4.85 -1.51
C ARG A 85 21.81 5.20 -0.35
N HIS A 86 22.90 4.44 -0.24
CA HIS A 86 24.03 4.86 0.57
C HIS A 86 24.69 6.08 -0.11
N ARG A 87 24.83 7.18 0.63
CA ARG A 87 25.63 8.34 0.22
C ARG A 87 27.11 8.06 0.44
#